data_AF-A0A6C0LTQ9-F1
#
_entry.id   AF-A0A6C0LTQ9-F1
#
_cell.length_a   1.000
_cell.length_b   1.000
_cell.length_c   1.000
_cell.angle_alpha   90.00
_cell.angle_beta   90.00
_cell.angle_gamma   90.00
#
_symmetry.space_group_name_H-M   'P 1'
#
loop_
_entity.id
_entity.type
_entity.pdbx_description
1 polymer ?
#
loop_
_entity_poly.entity_id
_entity_poly.type
_entity_poly.pdbx_seq_one_letter_code
_entity_poly.pdbx_strand_id
1 'polypeptide(L)'
;MTIKKTRKNKKSVVLSDDTNNRYFSESDYISGDGMLTSVWGPSLWHYLHTMSFNYPVKPSSHDKKSYRAFILQLEHVLPCKYCRINLKTNLKNHPLTSKHLQSRATFSKYVYELHEEINKMLHKQSNLTYEDVRERYEHFRARCGKRKKAMVVKTRKKKHKGCTESLYKIKSKGVVQIVPQTEKCDSIIIDDKCIMKK
;
A
#
# COMPACT_ATOMS: atom_id res chain seq x y z
N MET A 1 18.24 -16.82 -35.28
CA MET A 1 18.04 -15.35 -35.24
C MET A 1 17.85 -14.92 -33.80
N THR A 2 18.88 -14.37 -33.19
CA THR A 2 18.91 -14.03 -31.75
C THR A 2 18.35 -12.62 -31.57
N ILE A 3 17.14 -12.51 -31.02
CA ILE A 3 16.50 -11.21 -30.73
C ILE A 3 17.20 -10.60 -29.52
N LYS A 4 18.11 -9.64 -29.78
CA LYS A 4 18.69 -8.77 -28.75
C LYS A 4 17.59 -7.88 -28.17
N LYS A 5 17.16 -8.16 -26.93
CA LYS A 5 16.34 -7.24 -26.14
C LYS A 5 17.15 -5.98 -25.82
N THR A 6 16.83 -4.88 -26.49
CA THR A 6 17.40 -3.56 -26.21
C THR A 6 16.87 -3.03 -24.87
N ARG A 7 17.79 -2.84 -23.93
CA ARG A 7 17.56 -2.25 -22.61
C ARG A 7 17.29 -0.76 -22.82
N LYS A 8 16.03 -0.31 -22.77
CA LYS A 8 15.71 1.12 -22.81
C LYS A 8 16.31 1.79 -21.56
N ASN A 9 17.26 2.70 -21.78
CA ASN A 9 17.86 3.53 -20.74
C ASN A 9 16.77 4.40 -20.10
N LYS A 10 16.49 4.21 -18.80
CA LYS A 10 15.69 5.16 -18.02
C LYS A 10 16.51 6.45 -17.91
N LYS A 11 16.11 7.53 -18.60
CA LYS A 11 16.62 8.86 -18.31
C LYS A 11 16.23 9.20 -16.87
N SER A 12 17.21 9.24 -15.97
CA SER A 12 17.03 9.86 -14.65
C SER A 12 16.77 11.34 -14.88
N VAL A 13 15.66 11.85 -14.34
CA VAL A 13 15.46 13.30 -14.25
C VAL A 13 16.55 13.81 -13.32
N VAL A 14 17.51 14.53 -13.89
CA VAL A 14 18.53 15.25 -13.12
C VAL A 14 17.79 16.43 -12.49
N LEU A 15 17.58 16.38 -11.17
CA LEU A 15 17.20 17.57 -10.42
C LEU A 15 18.35 18.57 -10.61
N SER A 16 18.04 19.79 -11.07
CA SER A 16 19.04 20.79 -11.46
C SER A 16 20.11 20.96 -10.38
N ASP A 17 21.37 20.75 -10.78
CA ASP A 17 22.56 20.95 -9.93
C ASP A 17 22.99 22.43 -9.93
N ASP A 18 22.01 23.34 -9.90
CA ASP A 18 22.25 24.78 -9.87
C ASP A 18 21.95 25.28 -8.46
N THR A 19 22.97 25.83 -7.81
CA THR A 19 23.00 26.16 -6.38
C THR A 19 22.01 27.22 -5.90
N ASN A 20 21.03 27.65 -6.71
CA ASN A 20 19.88 28.42 -6.24
C ASN A 20 18.66 28.45 -7.18
N ASN A 21 18.57 27.58 -8.21
CA ASN A 21 17.51 27.68 -9.20
C ASN A 21 16.35 26.71 -8.89
N ARG A 22 15.46 27.13 -7.99
CA ARG A 22 14.25 26.37 -7.65
C ARG A 22 13.26 26.45 -8.81
N TYR A 23 12.80 25.29 -9.30
CA TYR A 23 11.79 25.21 -10.36
C TYR A 23 10.42 25.79 -9.95
N PHE A 24 10.14 25.90 -8.66
CA PHE A 24 8.86 26.32 -8.11
C PHE A 24 8.98 27.67 -7.42
N SER A 25 7.94 28.48 -7.59
CA SER A 25 7.75 29.76 -6.92
C SER A 25 7.07 29.60 -5.56
N GLU A 26 7.07 30.66 -4.73
CA GLU A 26 6.35 30.64 -3.45
C GLU A 26 4.84 30.40 -3.64
N SER A 27 4.25 30.95 -4.70
CA SER A 27 2.85 30.70 -5.07
C SER A 27 2.55 29.22 -5.32
N ASP A 28 3.51 28.46 -5.86
CA ASP A 28 3.34 27.02 -6.07
C ASP A 28 3.33 26.26 -4.74
N TYR A 29 4.17 26.67 -3.77
CA TYR A 29 4.25 26.02 -2.46
C TYR A 29 3.03 26.29 -1.57
N ILE A 30 2.40 27.45 -1.70
CA ILE A 30 1.18 27.82 -0.96
C ILE A 30 -0.11 27.48 -1.69
N SER A 31 -0.03 26.85 -2.87
CA SER A 31 -1.22 26.45 -3.62
C SER A 31 -2.13 25.54 -2.79
N GLY A 32 -3.44 25.77 -2.90
CA GLY A 32 -4.47 24.91 -2.32
C GLY A 32 -4.79 23.66 -3.16
N ASP A 33 -4.08 23.47 -4.28
CA ASP A 33 -4.30 22.36 -5.19
C ASP A 33 -3.92 21.00 -4.56
N GLY A 34 -4.66 19.97 -4.94
CA GLY A 34 -4.38 18.60 -4.51
C GLY A 34 -3.23 17.97 -5.28
N MET A 35 -2.59 16.97 -4.67
CA MET A 35 -1.57 16.16 -5.35
C MET A 35 -2.22 15.22 -6.37
N LEU A 36 -1.53 14.97 -7.50
CA LEU A 36 -1.98 14.05 -8.54
C LEU A 36 -2.37 12.68 -7.97
N THR A 37 -3.64 12.30 -8.13
CA THR A 37 -4.21 11.08 -7.56
C THR A 37 -3.56 9.80 -8.09
N SER A 38 -3.03 9.84 -9.32
CA SER A 38 -2.28 8.75 -9.94
C SER A 38 -0.94 8.47 -9.25
N VAL A 39 -0.35 9.46 -8.55
CA VAL A 39 0.95 9.33 -7.87
C VAL A 39 0.78 8.73 -6.47
N TRP A 40 -0.14 9.26 -5.66
CA TRP A 40 -0.29 8.85 -4.27
C TRP A 40 -1.37 7.78 -4.04
N GLY A 41 -2.39 7.71 -4.91
CA GLY A 41 -3.53 6.80 -4.76
C GLY A 41 -3.13 5.33 -4.66
N PRO A 42 -2.33 4.80 -5.61
CA PRO A 42 -1.83 3.43 -5.55
C PRO A 42 -1.05 3.13 -4.26
N SER A 43 -0.23 4.08 -3.81
CA SER A 43 0.57 3.94 -2.58
C SER A 43 -0.31 3.88 -1.33
N LEU A 44 -1.35 4.71 -1.26
CA LEU A 44 -2.32 4.65 -0.16
C LEU A 44 -3.08 3.32 -0.16
N TRP A 45 -3.57 2.87 -1.32
CA TRP A 45 -4.25 1.57 -1.42
C TRP A 45 -3.34 0.42 -1.04
N HIS A 46 -2.07 0.46 -1.44
CA HIS A 46 -1.09 -0.52 -1.01
C HIS A 46 -0.97 -0.59 0.52
N TYR A 47 -0.92 0.56 1.19
CA TYR A 47 -0.93 0.62 2.65
C TYR A 47 -2.25 0.11 3.23
N LEU A 48 -3.40 0.53 2.72
CA LEU A 48 -4.71 0.14 3.24
C LEU A 48 -4.92 -1.38 3.18
N HIS A 49 -4.55 -2.00 2.07
CA HIS A 49 -4.55 -3.47 1.93
C HIS A 49 -3.55 -4.11 2.89
N THR A 50 -2.32 -3.61 2.96
CA THR A 50 -1.30 -4.14 3.91
C THR A 50 -1.80 -4.07 5.36
N MET A 51 -2.37 -2.94 5.75
CA MET A 51 -2.95 -2.71 7.07
C MET A 51 -4.11 -3.67 7.35
N SER A 52 -5.00 -3.88 6.37
CA SER A 52 -6.17 -4.74 6.53
C SER A 52 -5.80 -6.22 6.62
N PHE A 53 -4.86 -6.70 5.78
CA PHE A 53 -4.31 -8.05 5.89
C PHE A 53 -3.41 -8.25 7.12
N ASN A 54 -2.97 -7.18 7.78
CA ASN A 54 -2.29 -7.26 9.07
C ASN A 54 -3.21 -7.09 10.28
N TYR A 55 -4.49 -6.74 10.10
CA TYR A 55 -5.46 -6.64 11.19
C TYR A 55 -5.51 -7.93 12.03
N PRO A 56 -5.70 -7.89 13.35
CA PRO A 56 -5.69 -9.10 14.16
C PRO A 56 -6.78 -10.11 13.75
N VAL A 57 -6.47 -11.41 13.84
CA VAL A 57 -7.48 -12.47 13.63
C VAL A 57 -8.59 -12.38 14.68
N LYS A 58 -8.20 -12.10 15.93
CA LYS A 58 -9.09 -11.87 17.07
C LYS A 58 -8.83 -10.45 17.63
N PRO A 59 -9.43 -9.41 17.04
CA PRO A 59 -9.18 -8.03 17.43
C PRO A 59 -9.83 -7.67 18.75
N SER A 60 -9.11 -6.91 19.58
CA SER A 60 -9.64 -6.31 20.80
C SER A 60 -10.63 -5.17 20.48
N SER A 61 -11.38 -4.72 21.48
CA SER A 61 -12.24 -3.54 21.33
C SER A 61 -11.44 -2.28 20.98
N HIS A 62 -10.21 -2.17 21.47
CA HIS A 62 -9.32 -1.07 21.13
C HIS A 62 -8.88 -1.14 19.66
N ASP A 63 -8.48 -2.31 19.17
CA ASP A 63 -8.12 -2.51 17.76
C ASP A 63 -9.27 -2.09 16.84
N LYS A 64 -10.49 -2.58 17.14
CA LYS A 64 -11.70 -2.23 16.37
C LYS A 64 -11.91 -0.72 16.30
N LYS A 65 -11.77 -0.01 17.43
CA LYS A 65 -11.94 1.45 17.53
C LYS A 65 -10.88 2.18 16.70
N SER A 66 -9.61 1.80 16.86
CA SER A 66 -8.47 2.46 16.20
C SER A 66 -8.52 2.29 14.67
N TYR A 67 -8.76 1.06 14.18
CA TYR A 67 -8.85 0.80 12.75
C TYR A 67 -10.08 1.44 12.10
N ARG A 68 -11.22 1.43 12.80
CA ARG A 68 -12.42 2.14 12.33
C ARG A 68 -12.18 3.64 12.23
N ALA A 69 -11.61 4.24 13.27
CA ALA A 69 -11.29 5.66 13.27
C ALA A 69 -10.34 6.00 12.11
N PHE A 70 -9.30 5.20 11.89
CA PHE A 70 -8.36 5.41 10.79
C PHE A 70 -9.07 5.47 9.42
N ILE A 71 -9.93 4.49 9.10
CA ILE A 71 -10.66 4.46 7.83
C ILE A 71 -11.58 5.68 7.67
N LEU A 72 -12.32 6.04 8.73
CA LEU A 72 -13.25 7.17 8.65
C LEU A 72 -12.54 8.51 8.52
N GLN A 73 -11.38 8.69 9.18
CA GLN A 73 -10.63 9.93 9.09
C GLN A 73 -10.09 10.22 7.67
N LEU A 74 -10.00 9.21 6.80
CA LEU A 74 -9.58 9.41 5.41
C LEU A 74 -10.47 10.44 4.70
N GLU A 75 -11.77 10.51 5.00
CA GLU A 75 -12.66 11.50 4.38
C GLU A 75 -12.25 12.95 4.67
N HIS A 76 -11.37 13.19 5.65
CA HIS A 76 -10.88 14.52 6.00
C HIS A 76 -9.48 14.82 5.48
N VAL A 77 -8.64 13.80 5.30
CA VAL A 77 -7.18 14.00 5.10
C VAL A 77 -6.66 13.60 3.72
N LEU A 78 -7.48 12.99 2.85
CA LEU A 78 -7.02 12.69 1.48
C LEU A 78 -6.59 14.00 0.76
N PRO A 79 -5.45 14.02 0.05
CA PRO A 79 -4.92 15.22 -0.61
C PRO A 79 -5.64 15.54 -1.94
N CYS A 80 -6.97 15.43 -1.92
CA CYS A 80 -7.87 15.63 -3.05
C CYS A 80 -9.28 15.92 -2.53
N LYS A 81 -9.79 17.14 -2.78
CA LYS A 81 -11.11 17.60 -2.30
C LYS A 81 -12.25 16.67 -2.73
N TYR A 82 -12.31 16.33 -4.01
CA TYR A 82 -13.36 15.46 -4.53
C TYR A 82 -13.27 14.02 -4.01
N CYS A 83 -12.04 13.52 -3.79
CA CYS A 83 -11.82 12.20 -3.21
C CYS A 83 -12.37 12.12 -1.78
N ARG A 84 -12.21 13.19 -0.98
CA ARG A 84 -12.80 13.32 0.36
C ARG A 84 -14.33 13.29 0.33
N ILE A 85 -14.93 14.10 -0.55
CA ILE A 85 -16.39 14.17 -0.73
C ILE A 85 -16.95 12.81 -1.16
N ASN A 86 -16.33 12.18 -2.15
CA ASN A 86 -16.77 10.88 -2.66
C ASN A 86 -16.60 9.77 -1.63
N LEU A 87 -15.48 9.75 -0.89
CA LEU A 87 -15.27 8.76 0.17
C LEU A 87 -16.32 8.89 1.28
N LYS A 88 -16.68 10.11 1.69
CA LYS A 88 -17.76 10.34 2.65
C LYS A 88 -19.09 9.74 2.19
N THR A 89 -19.44 9.95 0.92
CA THR A 89 -20.63 9.36 0.30
C THR A 89 -20.54 7.83 0.26
N ASN A 90 -19.40 7.27 -0.13
CA ASN A 90 -19.18 5.83 -0.15
C ASN A 90 -19.28 5.21 1.24
N LEU A 91 -18.74 5.85 2.27
CA LEU A 91 -18.84 5.39 3.65
C LEU A 91 -20.27 5.51 4.21
N LYS A 92 -21.09 6.40 3.66
CA LYS A 92 -22.53 6.47 3.98
C LYS A 92 -23.31 5.30 3.34
N ASN A 93 -23.03 5.00 2.08
CA ASN A 93 -23.72 3.95 1.32
C ASN A 93 -23.22 2.53 1.70
N HIS A 94 -21.94 2.41 2.05
CA HIS A 94 -21.25 1.18 2.45
C HIS A 94 -20.60 1.34 3.83
N PRO A 95 -21.41 1.43 4.90
CA PRO A 95 -20.91 1.79 6.22
C PRO A 95 -19.97 0.74 6.82
N LEU A 96 -18.88 1.20 7.43
CA LEU A 96 -17.99 0.36 8.22
C LEU A 96 -18.63 0.01 9.58
N THR A 97 -19.34 -1.12 9.60
CA THR A 97 -20.03 -1.65 10.78
C THR A 97 -19.14 -2.58 11.63
N SER A 98 -19.66 -2.97 12.81
CA SER A 98 -19.02 -3.94 13.70
C SER A 98 -18.82 -5.32 13.05
N LYS A 99 -19.65 -5.70 12.07
CA LYS A 99 -19.54 -6.98 11.33
C LYS A 99 -18.24 -7.04 10.53
N HIS A 100 -17.86 -5.95 9.88
CA HIS A 100 -16.62 -5.86 9.13
C HIS A 100 -15.38 -5.93 10.04
N LEU A 101 -15.49 -5.50 11.30
CA LEU A 101 -14.38 -5.43 12.24
C LEU A 101 -14.18 -6.69 13.10
N GLN A 102 -14.94 -7.77 12.84
CA GLN A 102 -14.91 -8.99 13.65
C GLN A 102 -13.57 -9.75 13.57
N SER A 103 -12.92 -9.73 12.41
CA SER A 103 -11.68 -10.45 12.17
C SER A 103 -10.88 -9.80 11.06
N ARG A 104 -9.62 -10.25 10.89
CA ARG A 104 -8.82 -9.95 9.70
C ARG A 104 -9.61 -10.14 8.41
N ALA A 105 -10.24 -11.30 8.22
CA ALA A 105 -10.90 -11.66 6.98
C ALA A 105 -12.07 -10.72 6.64
N THR A 106 -12.90 -10.38 7.64
CA THR A 106 -14.03 -9.46 7.43
C THR A 106 -13.57 -8.05 7.14
N PHE A 107 -12.47 -7.61 7.77
CA PHE A 107 -11.98 -6.24 7.61
C PHE A 107 -11.21 -6.06 6.29
N SER A 108 -10.36 -7.02 5.92
CA SER A 108 -9.67 -7.00 4.62
C SER A 108 -10.65 -7.13 3.46
N LYS A 109 -11.74 -7.91 3.62
CA LYS A 109 -12.80 -7.98 2.62
C LYS A 109 -13.51 -6.63 2.44
N TYR A 110 -13.85 -5.94 3.53
CA TYR A 110 -14.43 -4.60 3.45
C TYR A 110 -13.53 -3.59 2.72
N VAL A 111 -12.22 -3.59 3.01
CA VAL A 111 -11.26 -2.70 2.33
C VAL A 111 -11.15 -3.03 0.84
N TYR A 112 -11.20 -4.32 0.48
CA TYR A 112 -11.30 -4.75 -0.92
C TYR A 112 -12.57 -4.25 -1.60
N GLU A 113 -13.74 -4.43 -0.98
CA GLU A 113 -15.03 -4.00 -1.55
C GLU A 113 -15.10 -2.48 -1.73
N LEU A 114 -14.59 -1.72 -0.75
CA LEU A 114 -14.48 -0.26 -0.87
C LEU A 114 -13.57 0.16 -2.03
N HIS A 115 -12.45 -0.55 -2.25
CA HIS A 115 -11.55 -0.27 -3.37
C HIS A 115 -12.23 -0.56 -4.72
N GLU A 116 -12.98 -1.66 -4.82
CA GLU A 116 -13.71 -2.00 -6.04
C GLU A 116 -14.86 -1.04 -6.33
N GLU A 117 -15.55 -0.53 -5.30
CA GLU A 117 -16.56 0.52 -5.49
C GLU A 117 -15.94 1.80 -6.07
N ILE A 118 -14.76 2.20 -5.56
CA ILE A 118 -14.02 3.35 -6.09
C ILE A 118 -13.53 3.08 -7.52
N ASN A 119 -13.08 1.86 -7.83
CA ASN A 119 -12.72 1.48 -9.19
C ASN A 119 -13.91 1.60 -10.13
N LYS A 120 -15.09 1.12 -9.73
CA LYS A 120 -16.34 1.24 -10.50
C LYS A 120 -16.71 2.69 -10.77
N MET A 121 -16.65 3.56 -9.75
CA MET A 121 -16.88 5.00 -9.91
C MET A 121 -15.92 5.67 -10.90
N LEU A 122 -14.68 5.18 -10.98
CA LEU A 122 -13.64 5.69 -11.88
C LEU A 122 -13.61 4.96 -13.24
N HIS A 123 -14.58 4.09 -13.52
CA HIS A 123 -14.64 3.25 -14.71
C HIS A 123 -13.37 2.39 -14.92
N LYS A 124 -12.80 1.91 -13.82
CA LYS A 124 -11.66 1.00 -13.78
C LYS A 124 -12.10 -0.41 -13.43
N GLN A 125 -11.37 -1.41 -13.93
CA GLN A 125 -11.54 -2.81 -13.56
C GLN A 125 -10.22 -3.34 -13.02
N SER A 126 -10.24 -3.92 -11.83
CA SER A 126 -9.07 -4.58 -11.23
C SER A 126 -8.79 -5.94 -11.89
N ASN A 127 -9.86 -6.64 -12.28
CA ASN A 127 -9.85 -8.04 -12.72
C ASN A 127 -9.22 -8.99 -11.69
N LEU A 128 -9.29 -8.65 -10.40
CA LEU A 128 -8.77 -9.47 -9.30
C LEU A 128 -9.91 -9.84 -8.35
N THR A 129 -9.95 -11.10 -7.94
CA THR A 129 -10.81 -11.54 -6.85
C THR A 129 -10.23 -11.12 -5.49
N TYR A 130 -11.03 -11.20 -4.43
CA TYR A 130 -10.52 -11.00 -3.08
C TYR A 130 -9.42 -12.01 -2.72
N GLU A 131 -9.57 -13.25 -3.19
CA GLU A 131 -8.61 -14.33 -3.02
C GLU A 131 -7.27 -14.01 -3.67
N ASP A 132 -7.28 -13.44 -4.89
CA ASP A 132 -6.06 -13.00 -5.59
C ASP A 132 -5.35 -11.89 -4.82
N VAL A 133 -6.12 -10.91 -4.33
CA VAL A 133 -5.57 -9.80 -3.54
C VAL A 133 -5.01 -10.33 -2.22
N ARG A 134 -5.74 -11.21 -1.52
CA ARG A 134 -5.26 -11.85 -0.29
C ARG A 134 -3.94 -12.57 -0.53
N GLU A 135 -3.90 -13.44 -1.52
CA GLU A 135 -2.69 -14.20 -1.86
C GLU A 135 -1.52 -13.27 -2.14
N ARG A 136 -1.73 -12.22 -2.97
CA ARG A 136 -0.74 -11.20 -3.29
C ARG A 136 -0.10 -10.58 -2.03
N TYR A 137 -0.88 -10.19 -1.03
CA TYR A 137 -0.36 -9.56 0.18
C TYR A 137 0.20 -10.56 1.20
N GLU A 138 -0.30 -11.80 1.24
CA GLU A 138 0.23 -12.85 2.12
C GLU A 138 1.67 -13.24 1.77
N HIS A 139 2.09 -13.08 0.51
CA HIS A 139 3.49 -13.21 0.09
C HIS A 139 4.44 -12.27 0.84
N PHE A 140 3.94 -11.15 1.35
CA PHE A 140 4.74 -10.16 2.08
C PHE A 140 4.72 -10.36 3.60
N ARG A 141 4.00 -11.37 4.11
CA ARG A 141 3.88 -11.58 5.55
C ARG A 141 5.24 -11.93 6.17
N ALA A 142 5.69 -11.08 7.09
CA ALA A 142 6.86 -11.36 7.90
C ALA A 142 6.60 -12.55 8.84
N ARG A 143 7.59 -13.44 8.99
CA ARG A 143 7.59 -14.48 10.04
C ARG A 143 8.71 -14.17 11.02
N CYS A 144 8.35 -13.69 12.20
CA CYS A 144 9.28 -13.73 13.32
C CYS A 144 9.52 -15.20 13.66
N GLY A 145 10.71 -15.73 13.36
CA GLY A 145 11.02 -17.12 13.62
C GLY A 145 10.66 -17.52 15.06
N LYS A 146 10.02 -18.68 15.24
CA LYS A 146 10.01 -19.37 16.53
C LYS A 146 11.47 -19.51 16.91
N ARG A 147 11.95 -18.69 17.86
CA ARG A 147 13.32 -18.80 18.34
C ARG A 147 13.52 -20.24 18.77
N LYS A 148 14.37 -21.01 18.08
CA LYS A 148 15.00 -22.14 18.75
C LYS A 148 15.60 -21.54 20.03
N LYS A 149 15.28 -22.12 21.19
CA LYS A 149 15.84 -21.70 22.48
C LYS A 149 17.35 -21.93 22.46
N ALA A 150 18.10 -21.05 21.80
CA ALA A 150 19.54 -21.00 21.93
C ALA A 150 19.82 -20.10 23.14
N MET A 151 20.41 -20.70 24.17
CA MET A 151 21.01 -19.97 25.28
C MET A 151 22.09 -19.06 24.70
N VAL A 152 21.83 -17.76 24.61
CA VAL A 152 22.83 -16.77 24.18
C VAL A 152 22.96 -15.74 25.28
N VAL A 153 24.14 -15.76 25.90
CA VAL A 153 24.65 -14.80 26.87
C VAL A 153 24.48 -13.38 26.32
N LYS A 154 23.80 -12.51 27.08
CA LYS A 154 23.44 -11.15 26.65
C LYS A 154 24.58 -10.17 26.91
N THR A 155 25.36 -9.86 25.88
CA THR A 155 26.17 -8.63 25.82
C THR A 155 26.15 -8.04 24.42
N ARG A 156 25.06 -7.34 24.07
CA ARG A 156 25.04 -6.26 23.06
C ARG A 156 23.70 -5.52 23.09
N LYS A 157 23.74 -4.18 22.96
CA LYS A 157 22.57 -3.30 22.84
C LYS A 157 21.55 -3.91 21.87
N LYS A 158 20.31 -4.13 22.35
CA LYS A 158 19.23 -4.69 21.54
C LYS A 158 18.93 -3.75 20.37
N LYS A 159 19.43 -4.05 19.16
CA LYS A 159 18.84 -3.51 17.93
C LYS A 159 17.35 -3.88 17.93
N HIS A 160 16.47 -2.95 17.58
CA HIS A 160 15.04 -3.23 17.50
C HIS A 160 14.82 -4.46 16.60
N LYS A 161 13.99 -5.42 17.07
CA LYS A 161 13.65 -6.60 16.27
C LYS A 161 12.55 -6.20 15.29
N GLY A 162 12.91 -5.53 14.20
CA GLY A 162 11.96 -5.31 13.11
C GLY A 162 11.51 -6.65 12.53
N CYS A 163 10.23 -6.76 12.14
CA CYS A 163 9.66 -7.92 11.45
C CYS A 163 10.19 -7.98 10.00
N THR A 164 11.47 -8.30 9.83
CA THR A 164 12.20 -8.26 8.54
C THR A 164 12.56 -9.64 7.99
N GLU A 165 12.19 -10.69 8.71
CA GLU A 165 12.33 -12.07 8.26
C GLU A 165 11.13 -12.39 7.35
N SER A 166 11.39 -12.53 6.06
CA SER A 166 10.37 -13.01 5.12
C SER A 166 10.15 -14.51 5.32
N LEU A 167 9.09 -15.02 4.71
CA LEU A 167 8.85 -16.46 4.60
C LEU A 167 9.99 -17.20 3.84
N TYR A 168 10.85 -16.45 3.11
CA TYR A 168 11.81 -16.96 2.13
C TYR A 168 13.26 -16.58 2.41
N LYS A 169 14.18 -17.25 1.70
CA LYS A 169 15.61 -16.90 1.66
C LYS A 169 15.85 -15.48 1.10
N ILE A 170 14.85 -14.89 0.41
CA ILE A 170 14.92 -13.55 -0.19
C ILE A 170 14.07 -12.59 0.62
N LYS A 171 14.67 -11.47 1.04
CA LYS A 171 13.98 -10.36 1.69
C LYS A 171 13.41 -9.43 0.62
N SER A 172 12.08 -9.43 0.47
CA SER A 172 11.38 -8.52 -0.44
C SER A 172 11.46 -7.08 0.07
N LYS A 173 11.54 -6.11 -0.85
CA LYS A 173 11.45 -4.67 -0.57
C LYS A 173 10.44 -4.02 -1.50
N GLY A 174 9.65 -3.09 -0.98
CA GLY A 174 8.77 -2.24 -1.78
C GLY A 174 9.57 -1.12 -2.45
N VAL A 175 9.25 -0.81 -3.70
CA VAL A 175 9.81 0.34 -4.44
C VAL A 175 8.65 1.11 -5.03
N VAL A 176 8.60 2.42 -4.76
CA VAL A 176 7.65 3.33 -5.42
C VAL A 176 8.29 3.80 -6.72
N GLN A 177 7.66 3.49 -7.85
CA GLN A 177 8.11 3.91 -9.17
C GLN A 177 7.07 4.84 -9.79
N ILE A 178 7.48 6.06 -10.12
CA ILE A 178 6.65 7.02 -10.85
C ILE A 178 6.96 6.91 -12.34
N VAL A 179 5.93 6.75 -13.16
CA VAL A 179 6.00 6.60 -14.62
C VAL A 179 5.03 7.58 -15.30
N PRO A 180 5.25 7.94 -16.57
CA PRO A 180 4.28 8.72 -17.34
C PRO A 180 2.91 8.03 -17.36
N GLN A 181 1.83 8.80 -17.27
CA GLN A 181 0.46 8.26 -17.25
C GLN A 181 0.09 7.49 -18.54
N THR A 182 0.80 7.73 -19.64
CA THR A 182 0.63 7.01 -20.91
C THR A 182 1.19 5.58 -20.87
N GLU A 183 2.04 5.25 -19.89
CA GLU A 183 2.58 3.91 -19.71
C GLU A 183 1.51 2.99 -19.11
N LYS A 184 1.10 1.97 -19.87
CA LYS A 184 0.17 0.95 -19.38
C LYS A 184 0.93 -0.06 -18.53
N CYS A 185 0.77 0.01 -17.21
CA CYS A 185 1.38 -0.93 -16.26
C CYS A 185 0.48 -1.18 -15.04
N ASP A 186 0.75 -2.28 -14.34
CA ASP A 186 0.10 -2.58 -13.07
C ASP A 186 0.56 -1.63 -11.96
N SER A 187 -0.33 -1.36 -11.00
CA SER A 187 -0.04 -0.53 -9.83
C SER A 187 0.95 -1.17 -8.85
N ILE A 188 1.06 -2.50 -8.88
CA ILE A 188 2.00 -3.28 -8.07
C ILE A 188 2.64 -4.32 -8.97
N ILE A 189 3.95 -4.23 -9.14
CA ILE A 189 4.76 -5.21 -9.87
C ILE A 189 5.55 -6.01 -8.83
N ILE A 190 5.39 -7.32 -8.85
CA ILE A 190 6.09 -8.23 -7.93
C ILE A 190 7.04 -9.07 -8.76
N ASP A 191 8.33 -9.04 -8.43
CA ASP A 191 9.32 -9.92 -9.05
C ASP A 191 8.96 -11.37 -8.75
N ASP A 192 9.00 -12.26 -9.75
CA ASP A 192 8.73 -13.69 -9.60
C ASP A 192 9.51 -14.36 -8.47
N LYS A 193 10.70 -13.84 -8.12
CA LYS A 193 11.53 -14.33 -7.02
C LYS A 193 10.95 -13.98 -5.64
N CYS A 194 10.01 -13.05 -5.58
CA CYS A 194 9.26 -12.65 -4.39
C CYS A 194 7.92 -13.38 -4.25
N ILE A 195 7.57 -14.26 -5.20
CA ILE A 195 6.32 -15.03 -5.21
C ILE A 195 6.59 -16.51 -4.87
N MET A 196 5.67 -17.15 -4.15
CA MET A 196 5.67 -18.57 -3.88
C MET A 196 5.27 -19.34 -5.14
N LYS A 197 6.10 -20.28 -5.55
CA LYS A 197 5.71 -21.31 -6.51
C LYS A 197 5.46 -22.59 -5.71
N LYS A 198 4.27 -23.16 -5.86
CA LYS A 198 3.98 -24.51 -5.35
C LYS A 198 4.73 -25.55 -6.17
#